data_AF-A0A1I7K5X0-F1
#
_entry.id   AF-A0A1I7K5X0-F1
#
_cell.length_a   1.000
_cell.length_b   1.000
_cell.length_c   1.000
_cell.angle_alpha   90.00
_cell.angle_beta   90.00
_cell.angle_gamma   90.00
#
_symmetry.space_group_name_H-M   'P 1'
#
loop_
_entity.id
_entity.type
_entity.pdbx_description
1 polymer ?
#
loop_
_entity_poly.entity_id
_entity_poly.type
_entity_poly.pdbx_seq_one_letter_code
_entity_poly.pdbx_strand_id
1 'polypeptide(L)'
;MEAEGGRLVRLVTYDDVVARLREGVAQAGSQRAYAWATCLHEGDLGQALRGRRLPSEKMCNLVGIERHLVVMGEPYSPVWPLDLSGASVLDQELHALRERLARRNRGQRDGL
;
A
#
# COMPACT_ATOMS: atom_id res chain seq x y z
N MET A 1 7.92 24.07 14.93
CA MET A 1 7.53 22.77 14.35
C MET A 1 6.03 22.86 14.12
N GLU A 2 5.65 23.44 12.99
CA GLU A 2 4.25 23.74 12.67
C GLU A 2 3.55 22.42 12.34
N ALA A 3 2.41 22.19 12.96
CA ALA A 3 1.58 21.03 12.66
C ALA A 3 1.19 21.07 11.18
N GLU A 4 1.61 20.05 10.42
CA GLU A 4 1.15 19.83 9.05
C GLU A 4 -0.37 19.89 9.03
N GLY A 5 -0.92 20.82 8.23
CA GLY A 5 -2.35 21.00 8.05
C GLY A 5 -2.95 19.74 7.42
N GLY A 6 -3.40 18.82 8.27
CA GLY A 6 -4.05 17.59 7.84
C GLY A 6 -5.32 17.92 7.05
N ARG A 7 -5.37 17.51 5.79
CA ARG A 7 -6.61 17.57 4.99
C ARG A 7 -7.56 16.47 5.48
N LEU A 8 -8.75 16.87 5.91
CA LEU A 8 -9.82 15.90 6.21
C LEU A 8 -10.27 15.22 4.91
N VAL A 9 -10.18 13.90 4.88
CA VAL A 9 -10.63 13.05 3.77
C VAL A 9 -11.77 12.16 4.23
N ARG A 10 -12.79 12.00 3.38
CA ARG A 10 -13.89 11.06 3.65
C ARG A 10 -13.44 9.65 3.29
N LEU A 11 -13.46 8.76 4.26
CA LEU A 11 -13.22 7.33 4.04
C LEU A 11 -14.46 6.69 3.42
N VAL A 12 -14.25 5.86 2.39
CA VAL A 12 -15.31 5.14 1.65
C VAL A 12 -14.90 3.69 1.45
N THR A 13 -15.89 2.83 1.26
CA THR A 13 -15.72 1.39 1.05
C THR A 13 -15.76 1.03 -0.43
N TYR A 14 -15.41 -0.23 -0.76
CA TYR A 14 -15.61 -0.73 -2.12
C TYR A 14 -17.10 -0.84 -2.49
N ASP A 15 -17.99 -1.02 -1.53
CA ASP A 15 -19.43 -1.03 -1.79
C ASP A 15 -19.92 0.36 -2.24
N ASP A 16 -19.37 1.43 -1.67
CA ASP A 16 -19.62 2.81 -2.12
C ASP A 16 -19.14 3.05 -3.56
N VAL A 17 -18.04 2.41 -3.96
CA VAL A 17 -17.54 2.46 -5.35
C VAL A 17 -18.49 1.69 -6.27
N VAL A 18 -18.90 0.48 -5.87
CA VAL A 18 -19.83 -0.36 -6.65
C VAL A 18 -21.18 0.33 -6.82
N ALA A 19 -21.70 1.00 -5.79
CA ALA A 19 -22.94 1.77 -5.88
C ALA A 19 -22.85 2.86 -6.95
N ARG A 20 -21.78 3.67 -6.95
CA ARG A 20 -21.55 4.71 -7.97
C ARG A 20 -21.36 4.14 -9.37
N LEU A 21 -20.70 2.99 -9.50
CA LEU A 21 -20.59 2.30 -10.80
C LEU A 21 -21.97 1.84 -11.29
N ARG A 22 -22.84 1.34 -10.41
CA ARG A 22 -24.21 0.95 -10.76
C ARG A 22 -25.05 2.16 -11.19
N GLU A 23 -24.90 3.30 -10.53
CA GLU A 23 -25.53 4.55 -10.93
C GLU A 23 -25.08 4.96 -12.34
N GLY A 24 -23.77 4.91 -12.62
CA GLY A 24 -23.23 5.18 -13.95
C GLY A 24 -23.76 4.21 -15.02
N VAL A 25 -23.86 2.92 -14.70
CA VAL A 25 -24.45 1.90 -15.59
C VAL A 25 -25.93 2.19 -15.86
N ALA A 26 -26.69 2.58 -14.84
CA ALA A 26 -28.09 2.94 -14.99
C ALA A 26 -28.27 4.19 -15.89
N GLN A 27 -27.42 5.21 -15.70
CA GLN A 27 -27.43 6.42 -16.53
C GLN A 27 -27.06 6.13 -18.00
N ALA A 28 -26.14 5.21 -18.24
CA ALA A 28 -25.77 4.76 -19.59
C ALA A 28 -26.79 3.80 -20.23
N GLY A 29 -27.78 3.33 -19.45
CA GLY A 29 -28.82 2.39 -19.88
C GLY A 29 -28.38 0.93 -19.98
N SER A 30 -27.07 0.63 -20.01
CA SER A 30 -26.57 -0.74 -19.96
C SER A 30 -25.11 -0.81 -19.51
N GLN A 31 -24.70 -1.99 -19.00
CA GLN A 31 -23.32 -2.24 -18.60
C GLN A 31 -22.35 -2.10 -19.79
N ARG A 32 -22.74 -2.59 -20.97
CA ARG A 32 -21.93 -2.49 -22.19
C ARG A 32 -21.73 -1.04 -22.63
N ALA A 33 -22.80 -0.24 -22.64
CA ALA A 33 -22.73 1.18 -22.98
C ALA A 33 -21.80 1.94 -22.03
N TYR A 34 -21.93 1.70 -20.73
CA TYR A 34 -21.07 2.30 -19.71
C TYR A 34 -19.60 1.88 -19.88
N ALA A 35 -19.34 0.59 -20.08
CA ALA A 35 -17.99 0.06 -20.29
C ALA A 35 -17.32 0.70 -21.52
N TRP A 36 -18.05 0.86 -22.62
CA TRP A 36 -17.56 1.53 -23.82
C TRP A 36 -17.25 3.01 -23.57
N ALA A 37 -18.18 3.74 -22.95
CA ALA A 37 -18.02 5.17 -22.66
C ALA A 37 -16.84 5.48 -21.72
N THR A 38 -16.51 4.56 -20.81
CA THR A 38 -15.44 4.71 -19.81
C THR A 38 -14.16 3.95 -20.15
N CYS A 39 -14.12 3.31 -21.32
CA CYS A 39 -13.03 2.43 -21.76
C CYS A 39 -12.66 1.36 -20.71
N LEU A 40 -13.65 0.79 -20.04
CA LEU A 40 -13.49 -0.35 -19.13
C LEU A 40 -13.71 -1.66 -19.89
N HIS A 41 -13.00 -2.70 -19.47
CA HIS A 41 -13.28 -4.04 -19.94
C HIS A 41 -14.60 -4.53 -19.33
N GLU A 42 -15.57 -4.90 -20.17
CA GLU A 42 -16.94 -5.26 -19.74
C GLU A 42 -16.93 -6.43 -18.74
N GLY A 43 -16.05 -7.41 -18.95
CA GLY A 43 -15.89 -8.56 -18.06
C GLY A 43 -15.41 -8.16 -16.66
N ASP A 44 -14.42 -7.27 -16.57
CA ASP A 44 -13.90 -6.81 -15.28
C ASP A 44 -14.93 -5.99 -14.53
N LEU A 45 -15.64 -5.09 -15.24
CA LEU A 45 -16.76 -4.35 -14.70
C LEU A 45 -17.83 -5.30 -14.15
N GLY A 46 -18.18 -6.35 -14.90
CA GLY A 46 -19.15 -7.35 -14.46
C GLY A 46 -18.70 -8.17 -13.25
N GLN A 47 -17.40 -8.44 -13.09
CA GLN A 47 -16.89 -9.12 -11.88
C GLN A 47 -16.96 -8.19 -10.66
N ALA A 48 -16.62 -6.91 -10.85
CA ALA A 48 -16.70 -5.90 -9.79
C ALA A 48 -18.14 -5.65 -9.33
N LEU A 49 -19.08 -5.45 -10.25
CA LEU A 49 -20.49 -5.20 -9.94
C LEU A 49 -21.18 -6.37 -9.21
N ARG A 50 -20.67 -7.59 -9.38
CA ARG A 50 -21.15 -8.80 -8.69
C ARG A 50 -20.42 -9.10 -7.38
N GLY A 51 -19.44 -8.27 -6.99
CA GLY A 51 -18.63 -8.49 -5.79
C GLY A 51 -17.66 -9.68 -5.88
N ARG A 52 -17.46 -10.24 -7.08
CA ARG A 52 -16.51 -11.36 -7.29
C ARG A 52 -15.07 -10.88 -7.37
N ARG A 53 -14.87 -9.58 -7.64
CA ARG A 53 -13.57 -8.91 -7.66
C ARG A 53 -13.70 -7.52 -7.05
N LEU A 54 -12.67 -7.05 -6.37
CA LEU A 54 -12.63 -5.66 -5.91
C LEU A 54 -12.52 -4.70 -7.11
N PRO A 55 -13.13 -3.50 -7.03
CA PRO A 55 -12.93 -2.45 -8.02
C PRO A 55 -11.44 -2.14 -8.22
N SER A 56 -11.02 -2.03 -9.48
CA SER A 56 -9.66 -1.62 -9.82
C SER A 56 -9.46 -0.13 -9.51
N GLU A 57 -8.20 0.30 -9.46
CA GLU A 57 -7.86 1.72 -9.30
C GLU A 57 -8.52 2.61 -10.37
N LYS A 58 -8.51 2.16 -11.64
CA LYS A 58 -9.21 2.86 -12.73
C LYS A 58 -10.71 3.02 -12.45
N MET A 59 -11.36 1.97 -11.92
CA MET A 59 -12.79 2.05 -11.57
C MET A 59 -13.04 3.02 -10.42
N CYS A 60 -12.17 3.06 -9.42
CA CYS A 60 -12.26 4.05 -8.34
C CYS A 60 -12.13 5.47 -8.90
N ASN A 61 -11.10 5.72 -9.71
CA ASN A 61 -10.83 7.06 -10.26
C ASN A 61 -11.98 7.56 -11.14
N LEU A 62 -12.61 6.67 -11.91
CA LEU A 62 -13.77 7.00 -12.76
C LEU A 62 -14.98 7.51 -11.96
N VAL A 63 -15.15 7.07 -10.72
CA VAL A 63 -16.22 7.54 -9.83
C VAL A 63 -15.75 8.63 -8.86
N GLY A 64 -14.59 9.24 -9.13
CA GLY A 64 -14.03 10.34 -8.35
C GLY A 64 -13.45 9.90 -6.99
N ILE A 65 -13.02 8.64 -6.87
CA ILE A 65 -12.45 8.08 -5.63
C ILE A 65 -10.99 7.70 -5.87
N GLU A 66 -10.10 8.17 -5.00
CA GLU A 66 -8.69 7.81 -5.02
C GLU A 66 -8.38 6.78 -3.91
N ARG A 67 -7.49 5.83 -4.19
CA ARG A 67 -7.08 4.81 -3.22
C ARG A 67 -5.85 5.26 -2.44
N HIS A 68 -5.98 5.32 -1.12
CA HIS A 68 -4.89 5.60 -0.19
C HIS A 68 -4.76 4.48 0.83
N LEU A 69 -3.54 4.19 1.27
CA LEU A 69 -3.30 3.29 2.39
C LEU A 69 -3.52 4.05 3.70
N VAL A 70 -4.33 3.47 4.58
CA VAL A 70 -4.66 4.06 5.89
C VAL A 70 -4.24 3.08 6.96
N VAL A 71 -3.51 3.56 7.97
CA VAL A 71 -3.21 2.79 9.17
C VAL A 71 -4.43 2.88 10.09
N MET A 72 -5.04 1.74 10.40
CA MET A 72 -6.16 1.64 11.33
C MET A 72 -5.63 1.14 12.68
N GLY A 73 -5.69 1.98 13.71
CA GLY A 73 -5.16 1.66 15.05
C GLY A 73 -3.68 2.00 15.21
N GLU A 74 -3.04 1.45 16.25
CA GLU A 74 -1.60 1.58 16.40
C GLU A 74 -0.89 0.76 15.32
N PRO A 75 0.13 1.32 14.65
CA PRO A 75 0.95 0.53 13.74
C PRO A 75 1.49 -0.66 14.51
N TYR A 76 1.39 -1.86 13.91
CA TYR A 76 2.00 -3.05 14.47
C TYR A 76 3.46 -2.76 14.76
N SER A 77 3.78 -2.59 16.04
CA SER A 77 5.14 -2.64 16.54
C SER A 77 5.44 -4.11 16.74
N PRO A 78 6.29 -4.75 15.92
CA PRO A 78 6.81 -6.04 16.30
C PRO A 78 7.60 -5.80 17.59
N VAL A 79 6.99 -6.11 18.73
CA VAL A 79 7.74 -6.54 19.90
C VAL A 79 8.35 -7.85 19.45
N TRP A 80 9.49 -7.76 18.77
CA TRP A 80 10.40 -8.89 18.72
C TRP A 80 10.61 -9.25 20.20
N PRO A 81 10.43 -10.52 20.62
CA PRO A 81 11.03 -10.93 21.86
C PRO A 81 12.54 -10.89 21.64
N LEU A 82 13.11 -9.69 21.69
CA LEU A 82 14.44 -9.52 22.23
C LEU A 82 14.25 -9.81 23.71
N ASP A 83 14.25 -11.11 24.04
CA ASP A 83 14.87 -11.52 25.27
C ASP A 83 16.31 -10.98 25.24
N LEU A 84 16.47 -9.73 25.69
CA LEU A 84 17.76 -9.05 25.81
C LEU A 84 18.63 -9.65 26.92
N SER A 85 18.24 -10.78 27.54
CA SER A 85 19.21 -11.59 28.29
C SER A 85 20.26 -12.25 27.37
N GLY A 86 20.02 -12.30 26.05
CA GLY A 86 20.99 -12.73 25.03
C GLY A 86 21.73 -11.61 24.30
N ALA A 87 21.61 -10.34 24.73
CA ALA A 87 22.19 -9.18 24.04
C ALA A 87 23.72 -9.26 23.83
N SER A 88 24.44 -10.12 24.57
CA SER A 88 25.90 -10.21 24.45
C SER A 88 26.39 -10.88 23.16
N VAL A 89 25.61 -11.75 22.52
CA VAL A 89 26.10 -12.53 21.37
C VAL A 89 26.03 -11.70 20.08
N LEU A 90 24.92 -10.99 19.85
CA LEU A 90 24.78 -10.14 18.67
C LEU A 90 25.70 -8.91 18.72
N ASP A 91 25.94 -8.35 19.91
CA ASP A 91 26.90 -7.26 20.06
C ASP A 91 28.34 -7.73 19.81
N GLN A 92 28.70 -8.95 20.24
CA GLN A 92 30.00 -9.56 19.92
C GLN A 92 30.15 -9.85 18.44
N GLU A 93 29.12 -10.38 17.78
CA GLU A 93 29.15 -10.65 16.34
C GLU A 93 29.20 -9.37 15.50
N LEU A 94 28.46 -8.33 15.90
CA LEU A 94 28.50 -7.03 15.24
C LEU A 94 29.85 -6.33 15.45
N HIS A 95 30.44 -6.44 16.64
CA HIS A 95 31.79 -5.92 16.90
C HIS A 95 32.84 -6.68 16.08
N ALA A 96 32.75 -8.02 16.03
CA ALA A 96 33.64 -8.85 15.23
C ALA A 96 33.46 -8.60 13.71
N LEU A 97 32.25 -8.28 13.25
CA LEU A 97 32.00 -7.92 11.86
C LEU A 97 32.57 -6.54 11.54
N ARG A 98 32.38 -5.55 12.42
CA ARG A 98 32.98 -4.21 12.31
C ARG A 98 34.51 -4.28 12.27
N GLU A 99 35.13 -5.10 13.11
CA GLU A 99 36.58 -5.31 13.08
C GLU A 99 37.07 -5.94 11.78
N ARG A 100 36.38 -6.98 11.28
CA ARG A 100 36.74 -7.63 10.01
C ARG A 100 36.65 -6.66 8.84
N LEU A 101 35.60 -5.84 8.80
CA LEU A 101 35.44 -4.79 7.78
C LEU A 101 36.51 -3.70 7.91
N ALA A 102 36.86 -3.28 9.12
CA ALA A 102 37.92 -2.31 9.36
C ALA A 102 39.32 -2.82 8.95
N ARG A 103 39.62 -4.11 9.18
CA ARG A 103 40.87 -4.74 8.71
C ARG A 103 40.93 -4.81 7.18
N ARG A 104 39.81 -5.16 6.53
CA ARG A 104 39.72 -5.21 5.07
C ARG A 104 39.95 -3.83 4.42
N ASN A 105 39.37 -2.78 4.99
CA ASN A 105 39.53 -1.42 4.46
C ASN A 105 40.94 -0.83 4.68
N ARG A 106 41.70 -1.30 5.69
CA ARG A 106 43.10 -0.89 5.89
C ARG A 106 44.04 -1.54 4.89
N GLY A 107 43.92 -2.85 4.65
CA GLY A 107 44.73 -3.56 3.64
C GLY A 107 44.49 -3.10 2.20
N GLN A 108 43.36 -2.44 1.92
CA GLN A 108 43.03 -1.90 0.61
C GLN A 108 43.59 -0.47 0.39
N ARG A 109 44.10 0.20 1.43
CA ARG A 109 44.72 1.54 1.34
C ARG A 109 46.24 1.52 1.21
N ASP A 110 46.91 0.44 1.59
CA ASP A 110 48.38 0.31 1.51
C ASP A 110 48.87 -0.27 0.15
N GLY A 111 47.96 -0.44 -0.81
CA GLY A 111 48.23 -1.01 -2.14
C GLY A 111 47.95 -0.07 -3.31
N LEU A 112 47.92 1.25 -3.08
CA LEU A 112 47.87 2.29 -4.10
C LEU A 112 49.14 3.14 -4.06
#